data_AF-A0A7W1GSS0-F1
#
_entry.id   AF-A0A7W1GSS0-F1
#
_cell.length_a   1.000
_cell.length_b   1.000
_cell.length_c   1.000
_cell.angle_alpha   90.00
_cell.angle_beta   90.00
_cell.angle_gamma   90.00
#
_symmetry.space_group_name_H-M   'P 1'
#
loop_
_entity.id
_entity.type
_entity.pdbx_description
1 polymer ?
#
loop_
_entity_poly.entity_id
_entity_poly.type
_entity_poly.pdbx_seq_one_letter_code
_entity_poly.pdbx_strand_id
1 'polypeptide(L)'
;MALTARISPHSDAIIHELVNKTGKSKIEIIEEALESYRFRERMRLFNESYERLRSNKKEWAKELADRDELEGTLMDGLEDE
;
A
#
# COMPACT_ATOMS: atom_id res chain seq x y z
N MET A 1 10.15 -24.66 -3.92
CA MET A 1 11.33 -24.67 -4.82
C MET A 1 12.16 -23.45 -4.50
N ALA A 2 13.49 -23.58 -4.37
CA ALA A 2 14.36 -22.42 -4.11
C ALA A 2 14.83 -21.82 -5.45
N LEU A 3 14.70 -20.49 -5.57
CA LEU A 3 15.21 -19.72 -6.70
C LEU A 3 16.43 -18.91 -6.24
N THR A 4 17.40 -18.70 -7.13
CA THR A 4 18.60 -17.91 -6.84
C THR A 4 18.60 -16.62 -7.65
N ALA A 5 18.87 -15.50 -6.99
CA ALA A 5 19.03 -14.19 -7.62
C ALA A 5 20.38 -13.60 -7.21
N ARG A 6 21.02 -12.88 -8.15
CA ARG A 6 22.25 -12.15 -7.84
C ARG A 6 21.89 -10.85 -7.12
N ILE A 7 22.49 -10.64 -5.95
CA ILE A 7 22.35 -9.43 -5.15
C ILE A 7 23.73 -8.83 -4.85
N SER A 8 23.76 -7.54 -4.52
CA SER A 8 24.99 -6.88 -4.12
C SER A 8 25.42 -7.29 -2.70
N PRO A 9 26.71 -7.20 -2.34
CA PRO A 9 27.16 -7.43 -0.97
C PRO A 9 26.46 -6.52 0.05
N HIS A 10 26.13 -5.29 -0.35
CA HIS A 10 25.39 -4.35 0.49
C HIS A 10 23.97 -4.83 0.77
N SER A 11 23.28 -5.38 -0.24
CA SER A 11 21.93 -5.94 -0.07
C SER A 11 21.94 -7.15 0.87
N ASP A 12 22.94 -8.03 0.76
CA ASP A 12 23.06 -9.18 1.67
C ASP A 12 23.33 -8.73 3.12
N ALA A 13 24.14 -7.69 3.32
CA ALA A 13 24.38 -7.11 4.65
C ALA A 13 23.09 -6.55 5.28
N ILE A 14 22.27 -5.83 4.50
CA ILE A 14 20.96 -5.34 4.97
C ILE A 14 20.04 -6.49 5.33
N ILE A 15 19.95 -7.53 4.49
CA ILE A 15 19.13 -8.70 4.77
C ILE A 15 19.58 -9.36 6.08
N HIS A 16 20.89 -9.52 6.28
CA HIS A 16 21.43 -10.08 7.53
C HIS A 16 21.10 -9.23 8.75
N GLU A 17 21.20 -7.91 8.66
CA GLU A 17 20.79 -7.00 9.73
C GLU A 17 19.30 -7.18 10.09
N LEU A 18 18.43 -7.25 9.08
CA LEU A 18 17.00 -7.42 9.27
C LEU A 18 16.64 -8.80 9.87
N VAL A 19 17.31 -9.86 9.44
CA VAL A 19 17.18 -11.20 10.05
C VAL A 19 17.53 -11.13 11.54
N ASN A 20 18.67 -10.54 11.89
CA ASN A 20 19.10 -10.43 13.29
C ASN A 20 18.14 -9.59 14.15
N LYS A 21 17.54 -8.55 13.58
CA LYS A 21 16.60 -7.66 14.29
C LYS A 21 15.21 -8.25 14.46
N THR A 22 14.74 -9.02 13.49
CA THR A 22 13.34 -9.47 13.44
C THR A 22 13.15 -10.95 13.77
N GLY A 23 14.22 -11.75 13.73
CA GLY A 23 14.16 -13.21 13.84
C GLY A 23 13.58 -13.92 12.62
N LYS A 24 13.16 -13.18 11.58
CA LYS A 24 12.60 -13.74 10.34
C LYS A 24 13.70 -14.33 9.47
N SER A 25 13.34 -15.29 8.63
CA SER A 25 14.24 -15.85 7.63
C SER A 25 14.56 -14.84 6.51
N LYS A 26 15.67 -15.05 5.78
CA LYS A 26 16.01 -14.23 4.61
C LYS A 26 14.87 -14.19 3.58
N ILE A 27 14.14 -15.29 3.41
CA ILE A 27 13.05 -15.40 2.44
C ILE A 27 11.89 -14.50 2.86
N GLU A 28 11.43 -14.60 4.11
CA GLU A 28 10.35 -13.76 4.64
C GLU A 28 10.69 -12.27 4.54
N ILE A 29 11.93 -11.89 4.86
CA ILE A 29 12.40 -10.50 4.71
C ILE A 29 12.32 -10.03 3.26
N ILE A 30 12.74 -10.85 2.30
CA ILE A 30 12.69 -10.51 0.88
C ILE A 30 11.23 -10.39 0.40
N GLU A 31 10.37 -11.34 0.77
CA GLU A 31 8.95 -11.32 0.40
C GLU A 31 8.24 -10.09 0.94
N GLU A 32 8.42 -9.77 2.24
CA GLU A 32 7.85 -8.58 2.85
C GLU A 32 8.38 -7.29 2.25
N ALA A 33 9.67 -7.23 1.92
CA ALA A 33 10.28 -6.07 1.28
C ALA A 33 9.71 -5.83 -0.12
N LEU A 34 9.53 -6.91 -0.91
CA LEU A 34 8.93 -6.84 -2.24
C LEU A 34 7.45 -6.46 -2.17
N GLU A 35 6.69 -7.01 -1.22
CA GLU A 35 5.29 -6.64 -1.01
C GLU A 35 5.15 -5.18 -0.61
N SER A 36 6.00 -4.72 0.30
CA SER A 36 6.05 -3.31 0.71
C SER A 36 6.38 -2.39 -0.47
N TYR A 37 7.35 -2.77 -1.31
CA TYR A 37 7.67 -2.01 -2.52
C TYR A 37 6.51 -1.99 -3.50
N ARG A 38 5.89 -3.14 -3.74
CA ARG A 38 4.71 -3.29 -4.61
C ARG A 38 3.54 -2.44 -4.13
N PHE A 39 3.28 -2.42 -2.82
CA PHE A 39 2.24 -1.58 -2.23
C PHE A 39 2.56 -0.08 -2.39
N ARG A 40 3.81 0.35 -2.14
CA ARG A 40 4.22 1.74 -2.35
C ARG A 40 4.00 2.21 -3.79
N GLU A 41 4.36 1.39 -4.78
CA GLU A 41 4.14 1.75 -6.18
C GLU A 41 2.64 1.85 -6.52
N ARG A 42 1.80 0.94 -6.00
CA ARG A 42 0.34 1.05 -6.16
C ARG A 42 -0.20 2.34 -5.55
N MET A 43 0.25 2.68 -4.34
CA MET A 43 -0.19 3.89 -3.66
C MET A 43 0.28 5.16 -4.37
N ARG A 44 1.50 5.17 -4.93
CA ARG A 44 1.97 6.28 -5.76
C ARG A 44 1.04 6.52 -6.95
N LEU A 45 0.71 5.47 -7.70
CA LEU A 45 -0.18 5.55 -8.86
C LEU A 45 -1.60 5.95 -8.49
N PHE A 46 -2.11 5.46 -7.35
CA PHE A 46 -3.41 5.83 -6.82
C PHE A 46 -3.45 7.33 -6.47
N ASN A 47 -2.44 7.82 -5.75
CA ASN A 47 -2.33 9.23 -5.39
C ASN A 47 -2.24 10.13 -6.63
N GLU A 48 -1.45 9.74 -7.64
CA GLU A 48 -1.38 10.48 -8.92
C GLU A 48 -2.74 10.53 -9.62
N SER A 49 -3.50 9.44 -9.61
CA SER A 49 -4.85 9.40 -10.17
C SER A 49 -5.82 10.27 -9.39
N TYR A 50 -5.72 10.27 -8.06
CA TYR A 50 -6.53 11.09 -7.18
C TYR A 50 -6.25 12.59 -7.35
N GLU A 51 -4.99 12.99 -7.47
CA GLU A 51 -4.61 14.39 -7.75
C GLU A 51 -5.12 14.86 -9.12
N ARG A 52 -5.11 13.98 -10.14
CA ARG A 52 -5.73 14.26 -11.44
C ARG A 52 -7.24 14.45 -11.33
N LEU A 53 -7.91 13.62 -10.54
CA LEU A 53 -9.35 13.76 -10.26
C LEU A 53 -9.65 15.10 -9.58
N ARG A 54 -8.93 15.42 -8.49
CA ARG A 54 -9.09 16.69 -7.75
C ARG A 54 -8.84 17.93 -8.62
N SER A 55 -7.87 17.86 -9.52
CA SER A 55 -7.55 18.97 -10.44
C SER A 55 -8.66 19.20 -11.48
N ASN A 56 -9.51 18.20 -11.75
CA ASN A 56 -10.65 18.32 -12.62
C ASN A 56 -11.90 18.73 -11.82
N LYS A 57 -12.20 20.04 -11.78
CA LYS A 57 -13.32 20.59 -10.99
C LYS A 57 -14.67 19.91 -11.22
N LYS A 58 -14.98 19.51 -12.46
CA LYS A 58 -16.26 18.88 -12.79
C LYS A 58 -16.37 17.48 -12.18
N GLU A 59 -15.36 16.64 -12.41
CA GLU A 59 -15.33 15.27 -11.91
C GLU A 59 -15.14 15.25 -10.38
N TRP A 60 -14.40 16.22 -9.84
CA TRP A 60 -14.27 16.39 -8.39
C TRP A 60 -15.60 16.76 -7.73
N ALA A 61 -16.38 17.67 -8.31
CA ALA A 61 -17.70 18.00 -7.79
C ALA A 61 -18.66 16.79 -7.81
N LYS A 62 -18.52 15.90 -8.81
CA LYS A 62 -19.27 14.65 -8.86
C LYS A 62 -18.84 13.69 -7.74
N GLU A 63 -17.54 13.47 -7.54
CA GLU A 63 -17.05 12.63 -6.43
C GLU A 63 -17.52 13.12 -5.07
N LEU A 64 -17.52 14.45 -4.85
CA LEU A 64 -17.99 15.03 -3.60
C LEU A 64 -19.49 14.79 -3.37
N ALA A 65 -20.31 14.91 -4.42
CA ALA A 65 -21.74 14.61 -4.34
C ALA A 65 -21.99 13.13 -4.06
N ASP A 66 -21.27 12.24 -4.76
CA ASP A 66 -21.34 10.79 -4.52
C ASP A 66 -20.91 10.46 -3.08
N ARG A 67 -19.88 11.14 -2.55
CA ARG A 67 -19.40 10.94 -1.17
C ARG A 67 -20.40 11.43 -0.13
N ASP A 68 -21.03 12.58 -0.36
CA ASP A 68 -22.08 13.14 0.51
C ASP A 68 -23.29 12.20 0.63
N GLU A 69 -23.70 11.57 -0.49
CA GLU A 69 -24.75 10.55 -0.49
C GLU A 69 -24.37 9.34 0.38
N LEU A 70 -23.10 8.94 0.38
CA LEU A 70 -22.58 7.85 1.21
C LEU A 70 -22.38 8.24 2.68
N GLU A 71 -22.20 9.50 3.02
CA GLU A 71 -22.12 9.92 4.43
C GLU A 71 -23.41 9.58 5.19
N GLY A 72 -24.56 9.60 4.50
CA GLY A 72 -25.86 9.21 5.06
C GLY A 72 -25.96 7.74 5.48
N THR A 73 -25.11 6.84 4.96
CA THR A 73 -25.11 5.41 5.29
C THR A 73 -24.16 5.05 6.43
N LEU A 74 -23.51 6.03 7.04
CA LEU A 74 -22.52 5.81 8.11
C LEU A 74 -23.09 5.05 9.32
N MET A 75 -24.38 5.26 9.62
CA MET A 75 -25.06 4.65 10.77
C MET A 75 -25.78 3.33 10.41
N ASP A 76 -25.73 2.90 9.15
CA ASP A 76 -26.44 1.69 8.73
C ASP A 76 -25.90 0.45 9.46
N GLY A 77 -26.79 -0.28 10.14
CA GLY A 77 -26.43 -1.47 10.92
C GLY A 77 -25.78 -1.19 12.27
N LEU A 78 -25.73 0.07 12.71
CA LEU A 78 -25.29 0.49 14.05
C LEU A 78 -26.46 0.85 14.99
N GLU A 79 -27.69 0.44 14.66
CA GLU A 79 -28.83 0.58 15.56
C GLU A 79 -28.56 -0.16 16.88
N ASP A 80 -28.65 0.59 17.98
CA ASP A 80 -28.32 0.17 19.35
C ASP A 80 -29.01 -1.14 19.76
N GLU A 81 -28.26 -2.08 20.37
CA GLU A 81 -28.80 -2.96 21.42
C GLU A 81 -29.01 -2.17 22.71
#